data_AF-A0A9W7YUE9-F1
#
_entry.id   AF-A0A9W7YUE9-F1
#
_cell.length_a   1.000
_cell.length_b   1.000
_cell.length_c   1.000
_cell.angle_alpha   90.00
_cell.angle_beta   90.00
_cell.angle_gamma   90.00
#
_symmetry.space_group_name_H-M   'P 1'
#
loop_
_entity.id
_entity.type
_entity.pdbx_description
1 polymer ?
#
loop_
_entity_poly.entity_id
_entity_poly.type
_entity_poly.pdbx_seq_one_letter_code
_entity_poly.pdbx_strand_id
1 'polypeptide(L)'
;EEYAHGYAQVPQTNSDEMAGGAVHGDIKLANVMLSDDGKTPVLMDFGSARGAHMTAHTRVDALKIQDDAAERCSMPYRAPELFDVQRDAVFDHRTDVWSLGCLLFALAYNYTPFEDPAAGPGASIVLAAVNARYGVPNPNPYSPKLTQLIAFMLEPDPQKRPFIDQVVALTESLYPQ
;
A
#
# COMPACT_ATOMS: atom_id res chain seq x y z
N GLU A 1 -16.00 23.22 4.17
CA GLU A 1 -16.65 22.02 4.73
C GLU A 1 -17.61 21.35 3.74
N GLU A 2 -17.28 21.27 2.45
CA GLU A 2 -18.28 20.83 1.45
C GLU A 2 -17.67 19.97 0.32
N TYR A 3 -16.90 18.94 0.66
CA TYR A 3 -16.45 17.92 -0.32
C TYR A 3 -16.35 16.48 0.24
N ALA A 4 -16.83 16.22 1.46
CA ALA A 4 -16.69 14.92 2.10
C ALA A 4 -17.87 13.93 1.86
N HIS A 5 -18.89 14.30 1.09
CA HIS A 5 -20.16 13.56 1.03
C HIS A 5 -20.47 12.89 -0.32
N GLY A 6 -19.46 12.69 -1.18
CA GLY A 6 -19.67 12.24 -2.56
C GLY A 6 -19.09 10.88 -2.95
N TYR A 7 -18.39 10.17 -2.06
CA TYR A 7 -17.96 8.82 -2.37
C TYR A 7 -19.16 7.89 -2.15
N ALA A 8 -19.91 7.67 -3.23
CA ALA A 8 -20.88 6.59 -3.31
C ALA A 8 -20.23 5.36 -2.68
N GLN A 9 -20.93 4.75 -1.72
CA GLN A 9 -20.53 3.47 -1.13
C GLN A 9 -20.41 2.47 -2.28
N VAL A 10 -19.20 2.32 -2.81
CA VAL A 10 -18.86 1.18 -3.65
C VAL A 10 -19.21 -0.03 -2.80
N PRO A 11 -20.13 -0.89 -3.22
CA PRO A 11 -20.51 -2.05 -2.43
C PRO A 11 -19.23 -2.79 -2.04
N GLN A 12 -19.11 -3.17 -0.76
CA GLN A 12 -18.06 -4.09 -0.32
C GLN A 12 -18.25 -5.37 -1.12
N THR A 13 -17.57 -5.50 -2.25
CA THR A 13 -17.62 -6.74 -3.01
C THR A 13 -16.71 -7.72 -2.26
N ASN A 14 -17.31 -8.47 -1.34
CA ASN A 14 -16.69 -9.63 -0.66
C ASN A 14 -16.44 -10.79 -1.65
N SER A 15 -16.18 -10.53 -2.94
CA SER A 15 -15.83 -11.58 -3.89
C SER A 15 -14.54 -12.31 -3.49
N ASP A 16 -13.67 -11.64 -2.71
CA ASP A 16 -12.37 -12.17 -2.28
C ASP A 16 -12.41 -12.93 -0.95
N GLU A 17 -13.48 -12.85 -0.15
CA GLU A 17 -13.62 -13.72 1.03
C GLU A 17 -13.83 -15.19 0.64
N MET A 18 -14.29 -15.45 -0.59
CA MET A 18 -14.63 -16.79 -1.10
C MET A 18 -13.69 -17.31 -2.19
N ALA A 19 -12.92 -16.43 -2.84
CA ALA A 19 -11.94 -16.81 -3.85
C ALA A 19 -10.53 -16.67 -3.26
N GLY A 20 -9.77 -17.76 -3.25
CA GLY A 20 -8.37 -17.75 -2.78
C GLY A 20 -7.52 -16.75 -3.56
N GLY A 21 -7.43 -15.53 -3.04
CA GLY A 21 -6.57 -14.47 -3.56
C GLY A 21 -5.14 -14.62 -3.10
N ALA A 22 -4.22 -13.91 -3.76
CA ALA A 22 -2.83 -13.82 -3.36
C ALA A 22 -2.45 -12.36 -3.10
N VAL A 23 -1.56 -12.16 -2.12
CA VAL A 23 -0.77 -10.93 -2.02
C VAL A 23 0.53 -11.15 -2.78
N HIS A 24 0.97 -10.16 -3.54
CA HIS A 24 2.30 -10.11 -4.14
C HIS A 24 3.36 -9.97 -3.06
N GLY A 25 3.13 -9.11 -2.05
CA GLY A 25 4.00 -8.99 -0.89
C GLY A 25 5.35 -8.31 -1.13
N ASP A 26 5.62 -7.78 -2.32
CA ASP A 26 6.84 -7.01 -2.62
C ASP A 26 6.63 -6.03 -3.80
N ILE A 27 5.47 -5.34 -3.81
CA ILE A 27 5.20 -4.28 -4.78
C ILE A 27 6.15 -3.10 -4.53
N LYS A 28 6.99 -2.81 -5.52
CA LYS A 28 7.99 -1.72 -5.50
C LYS A 28 8.38 -1.33 -6.93
N LEU A 29 9.06 -0.19 -7.08
CA LEU A 29 9.51 0.30 -8.38
C LEU A 29 10.29 -0.74 -9.20
N ALA A 30 11.19 -1.49 -8.55
CA ALA A 30 12.02 -2.50 -9.22
C ALA A 30 11.23 -3.71 -9.75
N ASN A 31 9.99 -3.90 -9.29
CA ASN A 31 9.12 -5.02 -9.67
C ASN A 31 7.99 -4.58 -10.62
N VAL A 32 8.12 -3.42 -11.26
CA VAL A 32 7.25 -2.97 -12.35
C VAL A 32 8.06 -2.81 -13.62
N MET A 33 7.70 -3.58 -14.65
CA MET A 33 8.25 -3.45 -16.00
C MET A 33 7.29 -2.72 -16.92
N LEU A 34 7.82 -2.20 -18.02
CA LEU A 34 7.00 -1.82 -19.16
C LEU A 34 6.94 -2.99 -20.14
N SER A 35 5.74 -3.28 -20.63
CA SER A 35 5.52 -4.23 -21.72
C SER A 35 6.22 -3.76 -23.02
N ASP A 36 6.22 -4.61 -24.04
CA ASP A 36 6.83 -4.34 -25.35
C ASP A 36 6.24 -3.10 -26.06
N ASP A 37 5.04 -2.67 -25.66
CA ASP A 37 4.40 -1.44 -26.14
C ASP A 37 5.02 -0.15 -25.55
N GLY A 38 5.93 -0.29 -24.58
CA GLY A 38 6.59 0.80 -23.87
C GLY A 38 5.66 1.64 -22.99
N LYS A 39 4.42 1.20 -22.73
CA LYS A 39 3.38 1.98 -22.06
C LYS A 39 2.65 1.23 -20.96
N THR A 40 2.43 -0.07 -21.13
CA THR A 40 1.65 -0.86 -20.18
C THR A 40 2.55 -1.31 -19.03
N PRO A 41 2.29 -0.86 -17.78
CA PRO A 41 3.01 -1.36 -16.63
C PRO A 41 2.58 -2.80 -16.30
N VAL A 42 3.56 -3.67 -16.03
CA VAL A 42 3.36 -5.07 -15.69
C VAL A 42 4.11 -5.38 -14.39
N LEU A 43 3.40 -5.94 -13.42
CA LEU A 43 4.03 -6.44 -12.19
C LEU A 43 4.83 -7.72 -12.49
N MET A 44 6.02 -7.81 -11.90
CA MET A 44 6.91 -8.97 -12.00
C MET A 44 7.36 -9.42 -10.62
N ASP A 45 8.08 -10.55 -10.56
CA ASP A 45 8.67 -11.10 -9.34
C ASP A 45 7.66 -11.49 -8.24
N PHE A 46 6.94 -12.57 -8.51
CA PHE A 46 6.01 -13.18 -7.56
C PHE A 46 6.69 -14.09 -6.53
N GLY A 47 8.01 -13.97 -6.31
CA GLY A 47 8.75 -14.81 -5.36
C GLY A 47 8.35 -14.62 -3.89
N SER A 48 7.76 -13.47 -3.57
CA SER A 48 7.21 -13.14 -2.25
C SER A 48 5.70 -13.38 -2.13
N ALA A 49 5.07 -13.88 -3.20
CA ALA A 49 3.62 -14.03 -3.24
C ALA A 49 3.14 -15.15 -2.30
N ARG A 50 2.00 -14.91 -1.66
CA ARG A 50 1.39 -15.83 -0.67
C ARG A 50 -0.12 -15.66 -0.64
N GLY A 51 -0.83 -16.56 0.05
CA GLY A 51 -2.28 -16.44 0.22
C GLY A 51 -2.64 -15.08 0.83
N ALA A 52 -3.67 -14.42 0.27
CA ALA A 52 -4.05 -13.08 0.69
C ALA A 52 -4.53 -13.08 2.14
N HIS A 53 -5.36 -14.05 2.52
CA HIS A 53 -5.89 -14.15 3.87
C HIS A 53 -4.92 -14.88 4.79
N MET A 54 -4.39 -14.16 5.78
CA MET A 54 -3.56 -14.74 6.84
C MET A 54 -4.13 -14.35 8.19
N THR A 55 -4.17 -15.30 9.14
CA THR A 55 -4.61 -15.04 10.50
C THR A 55 -3.54 -15.51 11.48
N ALA A 56 -3.12 -14.61 12.38
CA ALA A 56 -2.14 -14.90 13.41
C ALA A 56 -2.79 -15.51 14.66
N HIS A 57 -3.30 -16.75 14.58
CA HIS A 57 -4.06 -17.38 15.67
C HIS A 57 -3.32 -17.45 17.02
N THR A 58 -1.99 -17.50 16.98
CA THR A 58 -1.12 -17.51 18.16
C THR A 58 -0.05 -16.42 18.08
N ARG A 59 0.59 -16.14 19.23
CA ARG A 59 1.76 -15.25 19.24
C ARG A 59 2.93 -15.80 18.40
N VAL A 60 3.05 -17.12 18.30
CA VAL A 60 4.08 -17.75 17.45
C VAL A 60 3.77 -17.52 15.98
N ASP A 61 2.51 -17.61 15.56
CA ASP A 61 2.10 -17.31 14.19
C ASP A 61 2.33 -15.84 13.86
N ALA A 62 2.01 -14.96 14.80
CA ALA A 62 2.28 -13.54 14.68
C ALA A 62 3.77 -13.23 14.43
N LEU A 63 4.67 -13.84 15.23
CA LEU A 63 6.11 -13.69 15.05
C LEU A 63 6.58 -14.23 13.69
N LYS A 64 6.08 -15.40 13.26
CA LYS A 64 6.41 -15.96 11.96
C LYS A 64 5.99 -15.06 10.80
N ILE A 65 4.78 -14.50 10.83
CA ILE A 65 4.29 -13.58 9.80
C ILE A 65 5.16 -12.31 9.78
N GLN A 66 5.54 -11.80 10.95
CA GLN A 66 6.42 -10.64 11.06
C GLN A 66 7.83 -10.92 10.49
N ASP A 67 8.42 -12.07 10.84
CA ASP A 67 9.74 -12.48 10.34
C ASP A 67 9.71 -12.76 8.83
N ASP A 68 8.67 -13.42 8.33
CA ASP A 68 8.45 -13.65 6.90
C ASP A 68 8.32 -12.32 6.14
N ALA A 69 7.57 -11.35 6.68
CA ALA A 69 7.49 -10.01 6.10
C ALA A 69 8.84 -9.27 6.20
N ALA A 70 9.61 -9.50 7.26
CA ALA A 70 10.95 -8.94 7.43
C ALA A 70 11.92 -9.39 6.33
N GLU A 71 11.82 -10.66 5.93
CA GLU A 71 12.63 -11.29 4.88
C GLU A 71 12.15 -10.93 3.47
N ARG A 72 10.83 -10.90 3.23
CA ARG A 72 10.24 -10.89 1.88
C ARG A 72 9.76 -9.53 1.39
N CYS A 73 9.38 -8.64 2.30
CA CYS A 73 8.85 -7.32 1.94
C CYS A 73 9.96 -6.26 2.01
N SER A 74 10.13 -5.47 0.95
CA SER A 74 11.03 -4.33 0.97
C SER A 74 10.58 -3.28 2.00
N MET A 75 11.42 -2.98 3.00
CA MET A 75 11.08 -2.14 4.16
C MET A 75 10.40 -0.81 3.82
N PRO A 76 10.81 -0.04 2.79
CA PRO A 76 10.17 1.24 2.45
C PRO A 76 8.74 1.14 1.90
N TYR A 77 8.35 -0.05 1.44
CA TYR A 77 7.04 -0.35 0.85
C TYR A 77 6.19 -1.21 1.79
N ARG A 78 6.75 -1.68 2.91
CA ARG A 78 6.08 -2.60 3.84
C ARG A 78 4.94 -1.90 4.57
N ALA A 79 3.78 -2.54 4.60
CA ALA A 79 2.60 -2.05 5.30
C ALA A 79 2.79 -2.01 6.83
N PRO A 80 2.20 -1.03 7.54
CA PRO A 80 2.42 -0.78 8.95
C PRO A 80 2.08 -1.99 9.83
N GLU A 81 1.01 -2.72 9.48
CA GLU A 81 0.52 -3.89 10.20
C GLU A 81 1.49 -5.08 10.17
N LEU A 82 2.52 -5.06 9.31
CA LEU A 82 3.53 -6.10 9.21
C LEU A 82 4.82 -5.81 10.01
N PHE A 83 4.95 -4.65 10.66
CA PHE A 83 6.09 -4.35 11.52
C PHE A 83 5.93 -4.86 12.95
N ASP A 84 4.69 -4.85 13.46
CA ASP A 84 4.35 -5.36 14.80
C ASP A 84 3.05 -6.15 14.73
N VAL A 85 3.19 -7.43 14.35
CA VAL A 85 2.05 -8.31 14.15
C VAL A 85 1.51 -8.74 15.50
N GLN A 86 0.25 -8.39 15.77
CA GLN A 86 -0.46 -8.79 16.98
C GLN A 86 -1.04 -10.20 16.84
N ARG A 87 -1.28 -10.84 17.99
CA ARG A 87 -2.10 -12.06 18.05
C ARG A 87 -3.51 -11.74 17.56
N ASP A 88 -4.11 -12.69 16.85
CA ASP A 88 -5.45 -12.63 16.26
C ASP A 88 -5.58 -11.55 15.17
N ALA A 89 -4.47 -10.98 14.71
CA ALA A 89 -4.44 -10.09 13.56
C ALA A 89 -4.84 -10.84 12.28
N VAL A 90 -5.63 -10.15 11.46
CA VAL A 90 -6.10 -10.62 10.16
C VAL A 90 -5.51 -9.71 9.08
N PHE A 91 -4.92 -10.34 8.07
CA PHE A 91 -4.32 -9.68 6.93
C PHE A 91 -5.05 -10.10 5.67
N ASP A 92 -5.13 -9.20 4.70
CA ASP A 92 -5.67 -9.45 3.38
C ASP A 92 -4.87 -8.69 2.31
N HIS A 93 -5.41 -8.65 1.09
CA HIS A 93 -4.79 -8.02 -0.06
C HIS A 93 -4.58 -6.51 0.09
N ARG A 94 -5.18 -5.84 1.08
CA ARG A 94 -4.94 -4.42 1.35
C ARG A 94 -3.53 -4.11 1.82
N THR A 95 -2.75 -5.11 2.25
CA THR A 95 -1.31 -4.93 2.46
C THR A 95 -0.62 -4.46 1.16
N ASP A 96 -0.99 -5.02 0.01
CA ASP A 96 -0.42 -4.61 -1.28
C ASP A 96 -0.90 -3.21 -1.72
N VAL A 97 -2.11 -2.79 -1.28
CA VAL A 97 -2.62 -1.43 -1.54
C VAL A 97 -1.74 -0.38 -0.88
N TRP A 98 -1.24 -0.62 0.33
CA TRP A 98 -0.26 0.26 0.96
C TRP A 98 1.02 0.35 0.13
N SER A 99 1.58 -0.80 -0.28
CA SER A 99 2.79 -0.85 -1.09
C SER A 99 2.61 -0.14 -2.44
N LEU A 100 1.42 -0.23 -3.05
CA LEU A 100 1.04 0.52 -4.25
C LEU A 100 0.99 2.04 -3.99
N GLY A 101 0.49 2.47 -2.83
CA GLY A 101 0.55 3.87 -2.38
C GLY A 101 1.99 4.39 -2.28
N CYS A 102 2.89 3.60 -1.67
CA CYS A 102 4.32 3.91 -1.63
C CYS A 102 4.94 3.99 -3.03
N LEU A 103 4.58 3.05 -3.92
CA LEU A 103 5.05 3.02 -5.31
C LEU A 103 4.61 4.25 -6.09
N LEU A 104 3.33 4.63 -5.99
CA LEU A 104 2.79 5.81 -6.69
C LEU A 104 3.43 7.10 -6.18
N PHE A 105 3.68 7.20 -4.86
CA PHE A 105 4.43 8.30 -4.29
C PHE A 105 5.87 8.33 -4.83
N ALA A 106 6.56 7.19 -4.88
CA ALA A 106 7.92 7.10 -5.38
C ALA A 106 8.05 7.46 -6.86
N LEU A 107 7.08 7.08 -7.69
CA LEU A 107 6.99 7.50 -9.09
C LEU A 107 6.84 9.02 -9.22
N ALA A 108 6.09 9.65 -8.33
CA ALA A 108 5.88 11.10 -8.35
C ALA A 108 7.13 11.84 -7.83
N TYR A 109 7.66 11.46 -6.67
CA TYR A 109 8.61 12.30 -5.94
C TYR A 109 10.06 11.79 -5.96
N ASN A 110 10.34 10.64 -6.59
CA ASN A 110 11.65 9.98 -6.68
C ASN A 110 12.24 9.47 -5.36
N TYR A 111 11.43 9.40 -4.30
CA TYR A 111 11.75 8.75 -3.02
C TYR A 111 10.46 8.19 -2.42
N THR A 112 10.53 7.23 -1.49
CA THR A 112 9.34 6.64 -0.87
C THR A 112 8.78 7.55 0.24
N PRO A 113 7.49 7.47 0.60
CA PRO A 113 6.88 8.42 1.55
C PRO A 113 7.61 8.49 2.91
N PHE A 114 8.19 7.37 3.34
CA PHE A 114 8.77 7.20 4.68
C PHE A 114 10.30 7.22 4.69
N GLU A 115 10.93 7.40 3.51
CA GLU A 115 12.36 7.65 3.33
C GLU A 115 12.59 9.08 2.81
N ASP A 116 11.94 10.07 3.42
CA ASP A 116 12.13 11.46 3.06
C ASP A 116 13.62 11.86 3.19
N PRO A 117 14.31 12.26 2.11
CA PRO A 117 15.71 12.70 2.16
C PRO A 117 15.92 13.92 3.05
N ALA A 118 14.87 14.72 3.31
CA ALA A 118 14.91 15.84 4.23
C ALA A 118 14.68 15.44 5.70
N ALA A 119 14.37 14.17 5.97
CA ALA A 119 14.25 13.68 7.34
C ALA A 119 15.62 13.77 8.04
N GLY A 120 15.62 14.31 9.25
CA GLY A 120 16.83 14.48 10.03
C GLY A 120 17.52 13.15 10.39
N PRO A 121 18.80 13.18 10.77
CA PRO A 121 19.51 11.99 11.25
C PRO A 121 18.73 11.28 12.37
N GLY A 122 18.60 9.95 12.26
CA GLY A 122 17.85 9.14 13.23
C GLY A 122 16.35 9.00 12.96
N ALA A 123 15.85 9.51 11.83
CA ALA A 123 14.50 9.21 11.38
C ALA A 123 14.30 7.69 11.18
N SER A 124 13.16 7.18 11.67
CA SER A 124 12.79 5.77 11.57
C SER A 124 11.67 5.59 10.55
N ILE A 125 11.96 4.88 9.47
CA ILE A 125 10.97 4.48 8.45
C ILE A 125 9.79 3.76 9.11
N VAL A 126 10.08 2.86 10.06
CA VAL A 126 9.07 2.08 10.77
C VAL A 126 8.11 3.01 11.54
N LEU A 127 8.66 3.95 12.33
CA LEU A 127 7.83 4.87 13.10
C LEU A 127 7.04 5.81 12.20
N ALA A 128 7.63 6.23 11.08
CA ALA A 128 6.96 7.06 10.09
C ALA A 128 5.78 6.30 9.43
N ALA A 129 5.99 5.06 8.99
CA ALA A 129 4.96 4.21 8.39
C ALA A 129 3.82 3.91 9.37
N VAL A 130 4.12 3.46 10.60
CA VAL A 130 3.11 3.13 11.63
C VAL A 130 2.22 4.34 11.99
N ASN A 131 2.76 5.56 11.91
CA ASN A 131 2.00 6.78 12.18
C ASN A 131 1.49 7.48 10.89
N ALA A 132 1.68 6.88 9.72
CA ALA A 132 1.44 7.49 8.40
C ALA A 132 2.01 8.92 8.28
N ARG A 133 3.21 9.14 8.83
CA ARG A 133 3.90 10.44 8.81
C ARG A 133 4.79 10.55 7.58
N TYR A 134 4.28 11.23 6.57
CA TYR A 134 5.03 11.62 5.38
C TYR A 134 4.57 13.01 4.91
N GLY A 135 5.44 13.71 4.19
CA GLY A 135 5.17 15.03 3.63
C GLY A 135 5.18 15.00 2.11
N VAL A 136 4.26 15.74 1.48
CA VAL A 136 4.37 16.05 0.06
C VAL A 136 5.34 17.24 -0.10
N PRO A 137 6.32 17.18 -1.03
CA PRO A 137 7.22 18.29 -1.29
C PRO A 137 6.50 19.62 -1.52
N ASN A 138 7.11 20.72 -1.05
CA ASN A 138 6.64 22.08 -1.31
C ASN A 138 7.76 22.89 -2.00
N PRO A 139 7.55 23.40 -3.23
CA PRO A 139 6.32 23.35 -4.02
C PRO A 139 5.99 21.93 -4.51
N ASN A 140 4.70 21.57 -4.48
CA ASN A 140 4.22 20.30 -5.02
C ASN A 140 4.01 20.44 -6.55
N PRO A 141 4.77 19.71 -7.39
CA PRO A 141 4.61 19.79 -8.85
C PRO A 141 3.39 19.02 -9.37
N TYR A 142 2.74 18.18 -8.56
CA TYR A 142 1.62 17.34 -8.97
C TYR A 142 0.26 17.84 -8.47
N SER A 143 -0.79 17.38 -9.14
CA SER A 143 -2.17 17.77 -8.82
C SER A 143 -2.61 17.30 -7.42
N PRO A 144 -3.52 18.04 -6.75
CA PRO A 144 -4.16 17.59 -5.51
C PRO A 144 -4.88 16.24 -5.65
N LYS A 145 -5.40 15.92 -6.85
CA LYS A 145 -6.04 14.64 -7.16
C LYS A 145 -5.08 13.46 -6.94
N LEU A 146 -3.85 13.56 -7.46
CA LEU A 146 -2.83 12.52 -7.29
C LEU A 146 -2.46 12.35 -5.81
N THR A 147 -2.27 13.46 -5.09
CA THR A 147 -1.94 13.39 -3.66
C THR A 147 -3.07 12.78 -2.83
N GLN A 148 -4.34 13.04 -3.20
CA GLN A 148 -5.50 12.44 -2.54
C GLN A 148 -5.58 10.93 -2.82
N LEU A 149 -5.31 10.50 -4.05
CA LEU A 149 -5.26 9.07 -4.40
C LEU A 149 -4.15 8.33 -3.63
N ILE A 150 -2.96 8.93 -3.52
CA ILE A 150 -1.87 8.37 -2.71
C ILE A 150 -2.29 8.27 -1.24
N ALA A 151 -2.85 9.34 -0.67
CA ALA A 151 -3.30 9.35 0.72
C ALA A 151 -4.43 8.34 0.99
N PHE A 152 -5.30 8.10 0.01
CA PHE A 152 -6.36 7.10 0.10
C PHE A 152 -5.80 5.69 0.25
N MET A 153 -4.68 5.37 -0.41
CA MET A 153 -3.99 4.07 -0.27
C MET A 153 -3.12 3.98 1.00
N LEU A 154 -2.53 5.09 1.43
CA LEU A 154 -1.65 5.18 2.63
C LEU A 154 -2.43 5.36 3.94
N GLU A 155 -3.60 4.72 4.04
CA GLU A 155 -4.35 4.59 5.30
C GLU A 155 -3.67 3.53 6.20
N PRO A 156 -3.16 3.91 7.38
CA PRO A 156 -2.38 3.01 8.22
C PRO A 156 -3.22 1.92 8.87
N ASP A 157 -4.51 2.17 9.15
CA ASP A 157 -5.42 1.16 9.66
C ASP A 157 -5.87 0.24 8.52
N PRO A 158 -5.41 -1.03 8.46
CA PRO A 158 -5.74 -1.91 7.34
C PRO A 158 -7.25 -2.13 7.20
N GLN A 159 -8.04 -1.99 8.27
CA GLN A 159 -9.49 -2.15 8.21
C GLN A 159 -10.19 -0.97 7.50
N LYS A 160 -9.58 0.21 7.54
CA LYS A 160 -10.07 1.42 6.85
C LYS A 160 -9.43 1.61 5.47
N ARG A 161 -8.29 0.96 5.23
CA ARG A 161 -7.61 1.00 3.94
C ARG A 161 -8.53 0.45 2.85
N PRO A 162 -8.60 1.11 1.68
CA PRO A 162 -9.46 0.68 0.61
C PRO A 162 -9.01 -0.64 0.01
N PHE A 163 -9.97 -1.37 -0.53
CA PHE A 163 -9.72 -2.47 -1.43
C PHE A 163 -9.30 -1.96 -2.82
N ILE A 164 -8.67 -2.81 -3.61
CA ILE A 164 -8.07 -2.41 -4.89
C ILE A 164 -9.13 -1.94 -5.90
N ASP A 165 -10.33 -2.52 -5.89
CA ASP A 165 -11.48 -2.11 -6.70
C ASP A 165 -11.90 -0.66 -6.41
N GLN A 166 -11.88 -0.25 -5.14
CA GLN A 166 -12.17 1.13 -4.73
C GLN A 166 -11.08 2.10 -5.21
N VAL A 167 -9.81 1.68 -5.19
CA VAL A 167 -8.70 2.47 -5.73
C VAL A 167 -8.83 2.66 -7.24
N VAL A 168 -9.19 1.59 -7.97
CA VAL A 168 -9.43 1.65 -9.42
C VAL A 168 -10.61 2.59 -9.73
N ALA A 169 -11.74 2.42 -9.05
CA ALA A 169 -12.92 3.26 -9.25
C ALA A 169 -12.64 4.75 -8.97
N LEU A 170 -11.86 5.05 -7.91
CA LEU A 170 -11.43 6.42 -7.63
C LEU A 170 -10.51 6.96 -8.73
N THR A 171 -9.58 6.14 -9.23
CA THR A 171 -8.65 6.53 -10.29
C THR A 171 -9.39 6.89 -11.58
N GLU A 172 -10.35 6.06 -12.00
CA GLU A 172 -11.19 6.30 -13.18
C GLU A 172 -12.04 7.56 -13.05
N SER A 173 -12.56 7.83 -11.85
CA SER A 173 -13.32 9.05 -11.54
C SER A 173 -12.45 10.31 -11.59
N LEU A 174 -11.21 10.24 -11.10
CA LEU A 174 -10.28 11.38 -11.09
C LEU A 174 -9.71 11.70 -12.47
N TYR A 175 -9.53 10.67 -13.30
CA TYR A 175 -8.91 10.68 -14.63
C TYR A 175 -9.75 9.93 -15.67
N PRO A 176 -10.93 10.46 -16.05
CA PRO A 176 -11.74 9.87 -17.11
C PRO A 176 -10.98 9.89 -18.44
N GLN A 177 -11.14 8.82 -19.23
CA GLN A 177 -10.54 8.65 -20.56
C GLN A 177 -11.13 9.61 -21.60
#